data_AF-A0A093IWV1-F1
#
_entry.id   AF-A0A093IWV1-F1
#
_cell.length_a   1.000
_cell.length_b   1.000
_cell.length_c   1.000
_cell.angle_alpha   90.00
_cell.angle_beta   90.00
_cell.angle_gamma   90.00
#
_symmetry.space_group_name_H-M   'P 1'
#
loop_
_entity.id
_entity.type
_entity.pdbx_description
1 polymer ?
#
loop_
_entity_poly.entity_id
_entity_poly.type
_entity_poly.pdbx_seq_one_letter_code
_entity_poly.pdbx_strand_id
1 'polypeptide(L)'
;FRALCTREKLLAAFGPRPVRLSTANTYSYRKASSPCSSPASSSLSSSPPDTLYFFGDNNLTEWGPLFQQYVPPPFRIPGTSPAYSFGVAGSGSGVPFHWHGPGYSEVIFGRKRWFLYPPDKTPHFHPNETTLAWLHHTYPTLLPAERPLECTIRPGEVLYFPDRWWHATLNLDTSVFISTFLG
;
A
#
# COMPACT_ATOMS: atom_id res chain seq x y z
N PHE A 1 18.23 -1.43 6.07
CA PHE A 1 16.77 -1.66 5.94
C PHE A 1 16.38 -2.99 5.28
N ARG A 2 16.49 -3.15 3.94
CA ARG A 2 15.93 -4.30 3.17
C ARG A 2 16.22 -5.69 3.75
N ALA A 3 17.46 -5.96 4.20
CA ALA A 3 17.84 -7.23 4.81
C ALA A 3 17.08 -7.57 6.10
N LEU A 4 16.54 -6.57 6.81
CA LEU A 4 15.72 -6.74 8.01
C LEU A 4 14.25 -7.01 7.67
N CYS A 5 13.84 -6.75 6.43
CA CYS A 5 12.46 -6.91 5.95
C CYS A 5 12.21 -8.26 5.26
N THR A 6 13.16 -9.21 5.31
CA THR A 6 12.93 -10.59 4.85
C THR A 6 11.87 -11.26 5.73
N ARG A 7 11.15 -12.24 5.20
CA ARG A 7 10.13 -12.99 5.94
C ARG A 7 10.68 -13.56 7.25
N GLU A 8 11.85 -14.19 7.22
CA GLU A 8 12.48 -14.83 8.38
C GLU A 8 12.76 -13.80 9.48
N LYS A 9 13.36 -12.66 9.12
CA LYS A 9 13.68 -11.58 10.07
C LYS A 9 12.44 -10.91 10.63
N LEU A 10 11.43 -10.65 9.80
CA LEU A 10 10.16 -10.06 10.25
C LEU A 10 9.43 -11.01 11.21
N LEU A 11 9.39 -12.30 10.91
CA LEU A 11 8.76 -13.28 11.80
C LEU A 11 9.55 -13.49 13.10
N ALA A 12 10.89 -13.50 13.04
CA ALA A 12 11.71 -13.62 14.24
C ALA A 12 11.55 -12.41 15.18
N ALA A 13 11.45 -11.20 14.62
CA ALA A 13 11.38 -9.97 15.42
C ALA A 13 9.95 -9.60 15.85
N PHE A 14 8.95 -9.88 14.99
CA PHE A 14 7.57 -9.38 15.15
C PHE A 14 6.52 -10.49 15.08
N GLY A 15 6.88 -11.75 14.83
CA GLY A 15 5.96 -12.88 14.63
C GLY A 15 4.81 -13.01 15.65
N PRO A 16 5.08 -13.03 16.97
CA PRO A 16 4.02 -13.14 17.97
C PRO A 16 3.25 -11.84 18.20
N ARG A 17 3.69 -10.71 17.63
CA ARG A 17 3.06 -9.42 17.87
C ARG A 17 1.77 -9.28 17.05
N PRO A 18 0.72 -8.69 17.63
CA PRO A 18 -0.50 -8.43 16.89
C PRO A 18 -0.24 -7.37 15.81
N VAL A 19 -0.68 -7.65 14.59
CA VAL A 19 -0.74 -6.68 13.49
C VAL A 19 -2.20 -6.40 13.17
N ARG A 20 -2.51 -5.13 12.91
CA ARG A 20 -3.83 -4.71 12.46
C ARG A 20 -3.92 -4.86 10.94
N LEU A 21 -4.74 -5.80 10.52
CA LEU A 21 -5.06 -6.03 9.12
C LEU A 21 -6.28 -5.20 8.74
N SER A 22 -6.22 -4.57 7.57
CA SER A 22 -7.29 -3.74 7.02
C SER A 22 -7.79 -4.32 5.71
N THR A 23 -9.07 -4.10 5.42
CA THR A 23 -9.69 -4.52 4.15
C THR A 23 -9.21 -3.62 2.99
N ALA A 24 -9.01 -4.23 1.83
CA ALA A 24 -8.61 -3.56 0.59
C ALA A 24 -9.75 -2.76 -0.08
N ASN A 25 -10.50 -1.96 0.70
CA ASN A 25 -11.53 -1.05 0.19
C ASN A 25 -11.35 0.37 0.72
N THR A 26 -11.97 1.35 0.06
CA THR A 26 -11.77 2.80 0.30
C THR A 26 -11.96 3.20 1.76
N TYR A 27 -12.85 2.50 2.47
CA TYR A 27 -13.25 2.88 3.81
C TYR A 27 -12.72 1.96 4.92
N SER A 28 -12.00 0.89 4.58
CA SER A 28 -11.32 -0.02 5.52
C SER A 28 -12.19 -0.44 6.73
N TYR A 29 -13.50 -0.69 6.50
CA TYR A 29 -14.49 -0.80 7.57
C TYR A 29 -14.25 -1.94 8.57
N ARG A 30 -13.57 -3.01 8.13
CA ARG A 30 -13.20 -4.13 9.00
C ARG A 30 -11.71 -4.09 9.28
N LYS A 31 -11.38 -3.98 10.57
CA LYS A 31 -10.03 -4.21 11.12
C LYS A 31 -10.03 -5.52 11.88
N ALA A 32 -9.05 -6.37 11.59
CA ALA A 32 -8.81 -7.59 12.35
C ALA A 32 -7.43 -7.51 13.00
N SER A 33 -7.32 -7.94 14.26
CA SER A 33 -6.04 -8.14 14.91
C SER A 33 -5.64 -9.60 14.74
N SER A 34 -4.43 -9.84 14.25
CA SER A 34 -3.89 -11.19 14.05
C SER A 34 -2.40 -11.18 14.36
N PRO A 35 -1.80 -12.27 14.88
CA PRO A 35 -0.35 -12.36 14.97
C PRO A 35 0.29 -12.14 13.59
N CYS A 36 1.44 -11.44 13.55
CA CYS A 36 2.19 -11.24 12.30
C CYS A 36 2.51 -12.57 11.59
N SER A 37 2.72 -13.64 12.37
CA SER A 37 2.97 -15.00 11.87
C SER A 37 1.75 -15.72 11.29
N SER A 38 0.54 -15.22 11.52
CA SER A 38 -0.68 -15.87 11.05
C SER A 38 -0.77 -15.83 9.53
N PRO A 39 -1.18 -16.92 8.85
CA PRO A 39 -1.41 -16.88 7.41
C PRO A 39 -2.44 -15.82 7.01
N ALA A 40 -3.35 -15.41 7.91
CA ALA A 40 -4.29 -14.31 7.70
C ALA A 40 -3.61 -12.95 7.44
N SER A 41 -2.38 -12.72 7.93
CA SER A 41 -1.60 -11.51 7.60
C SER A 41 -1.11 -11.49 6.14
N SER A 42 -1.19 -12.64 5.47
CA SER A 42 -0.83 -12.89 4.08
C SER A 42 -1.96 -13.50 3.24
N SER A 43 -3.16 -13.70 3.82
CA SER A 43 -4.18 -14.59 3.25
C SER A 43 -5.00 -13.86 2.19
N LEU A 44 -4.89 -14.33 0.96
CA LEU A 44 -5.85 -14.07 -0.09
C LEU A 44 -7.12 -14.88 0.20
N SER A 45 -8.20 -14.22 0.61
CA SER A 45 -9.54 -14.73 0.30
C SER A 45 -9.84 -14.35 -1.16
N SER A 46 -10.27 -15.33 -1.96
CA SER A 46 -10.71 -15.15 -3.35
C SER A 46 -12.04 -14.41 -3.48
N SER A 47 -12.63 -13.97 -2.38
CA SER A 47 -13.87 -13.19 -2.36
C SER A 47 -13.55 -11.70 -2.12
N PRO A 48 -14.04 -10.79 -2.98
CA PRO A 48 -13.72 -9.36 -2.98
C PRO A 48 -13.91 -8.54 -1.69
N PRO A 49 -14.63 -8.93 -0.62
CA PRO A 49 -14.60 -8.13 0.62
C PRO A 49 -13.49 -8.51 1.63
N ASP A 50 -12.76 -9.61 1.44
CA ASP A 50 -11.97 -10.23 2.52
C ASP A 50 -10.44 -10.18 2.33
N THR A 51 -9.93 -9.37 1.40
CA THR A 51 -8.47 -9.16 1.30
C THR A 51 -7.99 -8.29 2.46
N LEU A 52 -7.50 -8.96 3.50
CA LEU A 52 -6.86 -8.35 4.66
C LEU A 52 -5.36 -8.20 4.40
N TYR A 53 -4.81 -7.00 4.59
CA TYR A 53 -3.37 -6.76 4.51
C TYR A 53 -2.89 -5.78 5.57
N PHE A 54 -1.63 -5.88 5.96
CA PHE A 54 -1.02 -5.04 7.00
C PHE A 54 -0.52 -3.74 6.38
N PHE A 55 -1.18 -2.62 6.71
CA PHE A 55 -0.81 -1.27 6.26
C PHE A 55 -1.45 -0.19 7.14
N GLY A 56 -0.77 0.95 7.30
CA GLY A 56 -1.32 2.18 7.89
C GLY A 56 -1.26 2.27 9.41
N ASP A 57 -1.51 1.18 10.14
CA ASP A 57 -1.55 1.17 11.61
C ASP A 57 -0.19 0.77 12.22
N ASN A 58 0.87 1.48 11.81
CA ASN A 58 2.22 1.28 12.34
C ASN A 58 2.35 2.06 13.64
N ASN A 59 2.03 1.44 14.77
CA ASN A 59 2.36 2.01 16.07
C ASN A 59 3.89 2.23 16.12
N LEU A 60 4.33 3.50 16.09
CA LEU A 60 5.75 3.89 15.98
C LEU A 60 6.60 3.33 17.13
N THR A 61 5.98 2.98 18.26
CA THR A 61 6.65 2.35 19.40
C THR A 61 7.07 0.91 19.12
N GLU A 62 6.32 0.15 18.32
CA GLU A 62 6.61 -1.28 18.11
C GLU A 62 7.56 -1.52 16.95
N TRP A 63 7.42 -0.73 15.89
CA TRP A 63 8.22 -0.82 14.66
C TRP A 63 9.42 0.13 14.67
N GLY A 64 9.57 0.95 15.72
CA GLY A 64 10.64 1.92 15.89
C GLY A 64 12.06 1.39 15.58
N PRO A 65 12.49 0.24 16.13
CA PRO A 65 13.82 -0.31 15.82
C PRO A 65 14.04 -0.62 14.33
N LEU A 66 13.00 -1.03 13.61
CA LEU A 66 13.08 -1.24 12.16
C LEU A 66 13.15 0.09 11.41
N PHE A 67 12.34 1.08 11.82
CA PHE A 67 12.31 2.40 11.17
C PHE A 67 13.55 3.24 11.44
N GLN A 68 14.26 3.03 12.55
CA GLN A 68 15.58 3.63 12.79
C GLN A 68 16.64 3.17 11.76
N GLN A 69 16.43 2.02 11.12
CA GLN A 69 17.31 1.47 10.09
C GLN A 69 16.90 1.89 8.67
N TYR A 70 15.82 2.66 8.54
CA TYR A 70 15.31 3.17 7.29
C TYR A 70 15.94 4.53 6.95
N VAL A 71 16.46 4.64 5.73
CA VAL A 71 16.95 5.90 5.18
C VAL A 71 15.98 6.30 4.08
N PRO A 72 15.12 7.31 4.28
CA PRO A 72 14.17 7.74 3.25
C PRO A 72 14.92 8.37 2.06
N PRO A 73 14.29 8.41 0.88
CA PRO A 73 14.80 9.15 -0.27
C PRO A 73 15.17 10.59 0.12
N PRO A 74 16.17 11.20 -0.53
CA PRO A 74 16.63 12.56 -0.20
C PRO A 74 15.64 13.65 -0.62
N PHE A 75 14.50 13.27 -1.21
CA PHE A 75 13.46 14.19 -1.64
C PHE A 75 12.68 14.76 -0.45
N ARG A 76 12.47 16.07 -0.44
CA ARG A 76 11.77 16.81 0.62
C ARG A 76 10.91 17.90 -0.01
N ILE A 77 9.73 18.11 0.58
CA ILE A 77 8.89 19.26 0.27
C ILE A 77 9.04 20.24 1.45
N PRO A 78 9.48 21.50 1.22
CA PRO A 78 9.60 22.48 2.30
C PRO A 78 8.30 22.63 3.08
N GLY A 79 8.40 22.72 4.41
CA GLY A 79 7.24 22.89 5.29
C GLY A 79 6.46 21.60 5.59
N THR A 80 6.91 20.43 5.12
CA THR A 80 6.29 19.13 5.42
C THR A 80 7.11 18.29 6.38
N SER A 81 6.43 17.44 7.15
CA SER A 81 7.04 16.43 8.01
C SER A 81 6.70 15.02 7.52
N PRO A 82 7.67 14.08 7.50
CA PRO A 82 7.42 12.72 7.03
C PRO A 82 6.70 11.89 8.11
N ALA A 83 5.66 11.18 7.68
CA ALA A 83 5.03 10.11 8.43
C ALA A 83 5.17 8.78 7.66
N TYR A 84 5.76 7.77 8.30
CA TYR A 84 6.00 6.48 7.65
C TYR A 84 4.84 5.51 7.84
N SER A 85 4.50 4.82 6.75
CA SER A 85 3.61 3.66 6.77
C SER A 85 4.27 2.48 6.08
N PHE A 86 4.69 1.50 6.88
CA PHE A 86 5.20 0.22 6.43
C PHE A 86 4.05 -0.78 6.22
N GLY A 87 4.24 -1.73 5.33
CA GLY A 87 3.24 -2.75 5.07
C GLY A 87 3.79 -4.04 4.49
N VAL A 88 3.05 -5.12 4.75
CA VAL A 88 3.25 -6.46 4.18
C VAL A 88 1.92 -6.89 3.59
N ALA A 89 1.93 -7.31 2.32
CA ALA A 89 0.71 -7.59 1.59
C ALA A 89 0.86 -8.78 0.64
N GLY A 90 -0.23 -9.53 0.45
CA GLY A 90 -0.31 -10.59 -0.56
C GLY A 90 -0.48 -10.04 -1.98
N SER A 91 -0.16 -10.86 -2.98
CA SER A 91 -0.50 -10.56 -4.39
C SER A 91 -2.01 -10.33 -4.57
N GLY A 92 -2.40 -9.45 -5.49
CA GLY A 92 -3.80 -9.11 -5.77
C GLY A 92 -4.44 -8.14 -4.77
N SER A 93 -3.79 -7.86 -3.63
CA SER A 93 -4.25 -6.85 -2.67
C SER A 93 -3.88 -5.43 -3.12
N GLY A 94 -4.55 -4.42 -2.56
CA GLY A 94 -4.29 -3.04 -2.92
C GLY A 94 -5.21 -2.05 -2.20
N VAL A 95 -5.12 -0.78 -2.60
CA VAL A 95 -6.05 0.26 -2.15
C VAL A 95 -6.78 0.81 -3.37
N PRO A 96 -8.12 0.85 -3.36
CA PRO A 96 -8.88 1.48 -4.44
C PRO A 96 -8.60 2.97 -4.54
N PHE A 97 -9.22 3.63 -5.51
CA PHE A 97 -9.01 5.06 -5.72
C PHE A 97 -9.39 5.87 -4.48
N HIS A 98 -8.44 6.67 -4.03
CA HIS A 98 -8.58 7.65 -2.96
C HIS A 98 -7.55 8.77 -3.19
N TRP A 99 -7.55 9.77 -2.33
CA TRP A 99 -6.53 10.83 -2.34
C TRP A 99 -6.27 11.32 -0.93
N HIS A 100 -5.12 11.96 -0.76
CA HIS A 100 -4.68 12.64 0.46
C HIS A 100 -3.51 13.57 0.12
N GLY A 101 -2.79 14.04 1.12
CA GLY A 101 -1.55 14.81 0.97
C GLY A 101 -0.47 14.10 0.14
N PRO A 102 0.58 14.83 -0.26
CA PRO A 102 1.65 14.29 -1.10
C PRO A 102 2.50 13.25 -0.36
N GLY A 103 3.26 12.47 -1.12
CA GLY A 103 4.17 11.51 -0.52
C GLY A 103 4.93 10.64 -1.52
N TYR A 104 5.72 9.73 -0.96
CA TYR A 104 6.52 8.76 -1.71
C TYR A 104 6.08 7.33 -1.40
N SER A 105 6.21 6.44 -2.39
CA SER A 105 6.04 5.00 -2.20
C SER A 105 7.23 4.23 -2.74
N GLU A 106 7.69 3.28 -1.93
CA GLU A 106 8.81 2.39 -2.23
C GLU A 106 8.40 0.94 -1.99
N VAL A 107 8.94 0.04 -2.81
CA VAL A 107 8.78 -1.40 -2.63
C VAL A 107 10.13 -1.99 -2.21
N ILE A 108 10.12 -2.77 -1.15
CA ILE A 108 11.32 -3.42 -0.58
C ILE A 108 11.46 -4.83 -1.16
N PHE A 109 10.33 -5.53 -1.30
CA PHE A 109 10.16 -6.81 -1.97
C PHE A 109 8.85 -6.84 -2.74
N GLY A 110 8.82 -7.57 -3.86
CA GLY A 110 7.65 -7.64 -4.75
C GLY A 110 7.59 -6.48 -5.75
N ARG A 111 6.40 -6.26 -6.31
CA ARG A 111 6.11 -5.19 -7.27
C ARG A 111 4.74 -4.60 -6.97
N LYS A 112 4.60 -3.28 -7.14
CA LYS A 112 3.34 -2.58 -6.93
C LYS A 112 2.97 -1.75 -8.15
N ARG A 113 1.82 -2.03 -8.75
CA ARG A 113 1.22 -1.22 -9.81
C ARG A 113 0.43 -0.07 -9.21
N TRP A 114 0.57 1.10 -9.82
CA TRP A 114 -0.10 2.33 -9.46
C TRP A 114 -0.94 2.82 -10.64
N PHE A 115 -2.11 3.37 -10.32
CA PHE A 115 -3.01 4.03 -11.23
C PHE A 115 -3.28 5.43 -10.68
N LEU A 116 -3.10 6.46 -11.51
CA LEU A 116 -3.06 7.86 -11.08
C LEU A 116 -3.97 8.70 -11.99
N TYR A 117 -4.77 9.57 -11.38
CA TYR A 117 -5.49 10.63 -12.06
C TYR A 117 -5.20 11.98 -11.41
N PRO A 118 -5.14 13.07 -12.19
CA PRO A 118 -5.02 14.41 -11.64
C PRO A 118 -6.29 14.78 -10.84
N PRO A 119 -6.22 15.78 -9.95
CA PRO A 119 -7.31 16.10 -9.02
C PRO A 119 -8.62 16.49 -9.69
N ASP A 120 -8.57 17.07 -10.88
CA ASP A 120 -9.70 17.51 -11.70
C ASP A 120 -10.37 16.37 -12.49
N LYS A 121 -9.77 15.17 -12.49
CA LYS A 121 -10.28 14.00 -13.20
C LYS A 121 -10.67 12.90 -12.22
N THR A 122 -11.91 12.94 -11.77
CA THR A 122 -12.46 11.90 -10.89
C THR A 122 -12.50 10.55 -11.61
N PRO A 123 -11.89 9.48 -11.07
CA PRO A 123 -11.96 8.15 -11.66
C PRO A 123 -13.38 7.58 -11.58
N HIS A 124 -13.75 6.75 -12.55
CA HIS A 124 -14.94 5.91 -12.47
C HIS A 124 -14.60 4.65 -11.67
N PHE A 125 -15.09 4.55 -10.42
CA PHE A 125 -14.90 3.40 -9.55
C PHE A 125 -16.03 3.29 -8.52
N HIS A 126 -16.28 2.08 -8.02
CA HIS A 126 -17.19 1.87 -6.91
C HIS A 126 -16.38 1.82 -5.60
N PRO A 127 -16.72 2.57 -4.54
CA PRO A 127 -15.84 2.72 -3.38
C PRO A 127 -15.71 1.44 -2.53
N ASN A 128 -16.65 0.51 -2.65
CA ASN A 128 -16.58 -0.81 -2.02
C ASN A 128 -15.95 -1.90 -2.92
N GLU A 129 -15.53 -1.56 -4.13
CA GLU A 129 -14.83 -2.48 -5.03
C GLU A 129 -13.32 -2.44 -4.77
N THR A 130 -12.65 -3.60 -4.84
CA THR A 130 -11.19 -3.68 -4.72
C THR A 130 -10.51 -3.20 -6.00
N THR A 131 -9.24 -2.79 -5.94
CA THR A 131 -8.50 -2.42 -7.15
C THR A 131 -8.43 -3.56 -8.17
N LEU A 132 -8.36 -4.81 -7.71
CA LEU A 132 -8.32 -5.98 -8.58
C LEU A 132 -9.65 -6.18 -9.32
N ALA A 133 -10.78 -6.08 -8.61
CA ALA A 133 -12.10 -6.16 -9.25
C ALA A 133 -12.31 -5.01 -10.24
N TRP A 134 -11.94 -3.78 -9.85
CA TRP A 134 -11.98 -2.62 -10.76
C TRP A 134 -11.12 -2.84 -12.01
N LEU A 135 -9.93 -3.41 -11.88
CA LEU A 135 -9.03 -3.73 -12.99
C LEU A 135 -9.62 -4.78 -13.94
N HIS A 136 -10.41 -5.72 -13.44
CA HIS A 136 -11.05 -6.76 -14.26
C HIS A 136 -12.36 -6.30 -14.90
N HIS A 137 -13.17 -5.51 -14.21
CA HIS A 137 -14.54 -5.19 -14.64
C HIS A 137 -14.66 -3.80 -15.27
N THR A 138 -13.92 -2.81 -14.75
CA THR A 138 -14.07 -1.41 -15.17
C THR A 138 -12.93 -0.97 -16.09
N TYR A 139 -11.68 -1.25 -15.76
CA TYR A 139 -10.53 -0.82 -16.57
C TYR A 139 -10.62 -1.21 -18.07
N PRO A 140 -11.08 -2.43 -18.45
CA PRO A 140 -11.18 -2.82 -19.86
C PRO A 140 -12.25 -2.04 -20.65
N THR A 141 -13.21 -1.42 -19.97
CA THR A 141 -14.30 -0.67 -20.61
C THR A 141 -13.96 0.81 -20.81
N LEU A 142 -12.87 1.31 -20.21
CA LEU A 142 -12.45 2.70 -20.32
C LEU A 142 -11.92 3.03 -21.72
N LEU A 143 -12.36 4.16 -22.26
CA LEU A 143 -11.77 4.72 -23.47
C LEU A 143 -10.29 5.08 -23.21
N PRO A 144 -9.41 5.08 -24.23
CA PRO A 144 -8.00 5.42 -24.05
C PRO A 144 -7.78 6.77 -23.35
N ALA A 145 -8.62 7.77 -23.63
CA ALA A 145 -8.56 9.08 -22.99
C ALA A 145 -9.00 9.07 -21.51
N GLU A 146 -9.73 8.05 -21.07
CA GLU A 146 -10.24 7.88 -19.70
C GLU A 146 -9.32 7.03 -18.84
N ARG A 147 -8.32 6.37 -19.43
CA ARG A 147 -7.37 5.53 -18.69
C ARG A 147 -6.51 6.35 -17.74
N PRO A 148 -6.08 5.76 -16.60
CA PRO A 148 -5.18 6.41 -15.67
C PRO A 148 -3.77 6.52 -16.27
N LEU A 149 -2.96 7.42 -15.72
CA LEU A 149 -1.53 7.24 -15.78
C LEU A 149 -1.17 6.02 -14.93
N GLU A 150 -0.30 5.15 -15.44
CA GLU A 150 0.04 3.93 -14.71
C GLU A 150 1.51 3.59 -14.81
N CYS A 151 2.02 3.03 -13.72
CA CYS A 151 3.37 2.52 -13.64
C CYS A 151 3.42 1.34 -12.68
N THR A 152 4.50 0.55 -12.76
CA THR A 152 4.80 -0.48 -11.77
C THR A 152 6.15 -0.19 -11.17
N ILE A 153 6.18 0.00 -9.85
CA ILE A 153 7.43 0.18 -9.12
C ILE A 153 7.97 -1.16 -8.63
N ARG A 154 9.29 -1.30 -8.71
CA ARG A 154 10.13 -2.45 -8.32
C ARG A 154 11.08 -2.07 -7.19
N PRO A 155 11.78 -3.05 -6.56
CA PRO A 155 12.75 -2.73 -5.52
C PRO A 155 13.86 -1.81 -6.01
N GLY A 156 14.06 -0.70 -5.29
CA GLY A 156 15.01 0.36 -5.65
C GLY A 156 14.40 1.54 -6.43
N GLU A 157 13.13 1.44 -6.81
CA GLU A 157 12.39 2.54 -7.45
C GLU A 157 11.51 3.28 -6.43
N VAL A 158 11.29 4.58 -6.67
CA VAL A 158 10.44 5.45 -5.85
C VAL A 158 9.37 6.06 -6.74
N LEU A 159 8.12 6.01 -6.30
CA LEU A 159 7.03 6.81 -6.89
C LEU A 159 6.74 8.02 -6.00
N TYR A 160 6.65 9.20 -6.60
CA TYR A 160 6.02 10.37 -5.96
C TYR A 160 4.54 10.45 -6.36
N PHE A 161 3.65 10.56 -5.38
CA PHE A 161 2.24 10.91 -5.60
C PHE A 161 1.99 12.34 -5.11
N PRO A 162 1.52 13.26 -5.98
CA PRO A 162 1.31 14.65 -5.60
C PRO A 162 0.07 14.85 -4.72
N ASP A 163 -0.03 16.06 -4.14
CA ASP A 163 -1.18 16.46 -3.31
C ASP A 163 -2.50 16.29 -4.07
N ARG A 164 -3.47 15.64 -3.43
CA ARG A 164 -4.85 15.41 -3.94
C ARG A 164 -4.96 14.63 -5.25
N TRP A 165 -3.88 14.01 -5.73
CA TRP A 165 -4.00 13.12 -6.88
C TRP A 165 -4.76 11.87 -6.49
N TRP A 166 -5.76 11.51 -7.29
CA TRP A 166 -6.44 10.23 -7.15
C TRP A 166 -5.47 9.12 -7.46
N HIS A 167 -5.40 8.12 -6.60
CA HIS A 167 -4.57 6.97 -6.83
C HIS A 167 -5.15 5.67 -6.29
N ALA A 168 -4.94 4.60 -7.05
CA ALA A 168 -5.18 3.23 -6.64
C ALA A 168 -3.89 2.43 -6.75
N THR A 169 -3.74 1.41 -5.91
CA THR A 169 -2.57 0.53 -5.88
C THR A 169 -2.97 -0.92 -5.99
N LEU A 170 -2.09 -1.74 -6.57
CA LEU A 170 -2.23 -3.20 -6.67
C LEU A 170 -0.86 -3.87 -6.48
N ASN A 171 -0.72 -4.72 -5.47
CA ASN A 171 0.46 -5.56 -5.28
C ASN A 171 0.41 -6.71 -6.28
N LEU A 172 1.39 -6.79 -7.17
CA LEU A 172 1.46 -7.85 -8.19
C LEU A 172 2.06 -9.14 -7.63
N ASP A 173 2.86 -9.02 -6.57
CA ASP A 173 3.47 -10.13 -5.83
C ASP A 173 3.19 -9.98 -4.34
N THR A 174 3.52 -11.00 -3.55
CA THR A 174 3.70 -10.80 -2.11
C THR A 174 4.75 -9.71 -1.91
N SER A 175 4.34 -8.62 -1.26
CA SER A 175 5.09 -7.37 -1.25
C SER A 175 5.35 -6.89 0.17
N VAL A 176 6.54 -6.33 0.37
CA VAL A 176 6.90 -5.54 1.56
C VAL A 176 7.21 -4.14 1.04
N PHE A 177 6.59 -3.12 1.62
CA PHE A 177 6.69 -1.76 1.10
C PHE A 177 6.64 -0.74 2.23
N ILE A 178 7.04 0.49 1.89
CA ILE A 178 6.94 1.64 2.79
C ILE A 178 6.46 2.85 1.99
N SER A 179 5.54 3.60 2.58
CA SER A 179 5.10 4.89 2.08
C SER A 179 5.50 5.98 3.07
N THR A 180 5.92 7.13 2.56
CA THR A 180 6.19 8.34 3.34
C THR A 180 5.15 9.39 2.97
N PHE A 181 4.25 9.71 3.89
CA PHE A 181 3.29 10.80 3.75
C PHE A 181 3.93 12.10 4.22
N LEU A 182 3.69 13.18 3.49
CA LEU A 182 4.23 14.51 3.78
C LEU A 182 3.06 15.40 4.19
N GLY A 183 2.95 15.66 5.49
CA GLY A 183 1.92 16.49 6.10
C GLY A 183 2.45 17.78 6.71
#